data_AF-A0A6N8GIN1-F1
#
_entry.id   AF-A0A6N8GIN1-F1
#
_cell.length_a   1.000
_cell.length_b   1.000
_cell.length_c   1.000
_cell.angle_alpha   90.00
_cell.angle_beta   90.00
_cell.angle_gamma   90.00
#
_symmetry.space_group_name_H-M   'P 1'
#
loop_
_entity.id
_entity.type
_entity.pdbx_description
1 polymer ?
#
loop_
_entity_poly.entity_id
_entity_poly.type
_entity_poly.pdbx_seq_one_letter_code
_entity_poly.pdbx_strand_id
1 'polypeptide(L)'
;MLTFAGGMVGGALEGRFGPDVQAAVNQHTRIGEPVVANPFVRPQSGDMWLPNATLKPDDVADLAATEPNGQAVKLAQRGAVLFGDRKMELTLVGNRPDQVRVVDIRPESTCSDFGDGTLFQLVPHGGGVPSTERLFINVEDPNAPAMGFDPDVLNKPGGADGVDLSKGTPYFNNKSITLKRNEQQFLLVELRSETKWCSFDLVMTVEEANGERMEQRVLGEGNEMTIAPDIWWMVEDRLDTTESYMGGELCDRLQAVPRDENGELTAKPCY
;
A
#
# COMPACT_ATOMS: atom_id res chain seq x y z
N MET A 1 15.85 -47.60 30.53
CA MET A 1 15.69 -47.09 31.91
C MET A 1 17.04 -46.51 32.32
N LEU A 2 17.19 -45.19 32.23
CA LEU A 2 18.42 -44.46 32.54
C LEU A 2 18.09 -43.48 33.67
N THR A 3 18.59 -43.80 34.86
CA THR A 3 18.39 -43.04 36.08
C THR A 3 19.41 -41.90 36.12
N PHE A 4 18.97 -40.66 35.89
CA PHE A 4 19.81 -39.48 36.11
C PHE A 4 19.79 -39.11 37.60
N ALA A 5 20.93 -39.31 38.26
CA ALA A 5 21.20 -38.76 39.59
C ALA A 5 21.55 -37.28 39.45
N GLY A 6 20.55 -36.41 39.60
CA GLY A 6 20.73 -34.96 39.68
C GLY A 6 21.24 -34.56 41.07
N GLY A 7 22.54 -34.31 41.18
CA GLY A 7 23.17 -33.77 42.38
C GLY A 7 22.75 -32.31 42.60
N MET A 8 22.27 -32.02 43.81
CA MET A 8 22.06 -30.66 44.33
C MET A 8 23.41 -29.94 44.47
N VAL A 9 23.81 -29.20 43.43
CA VAL A 9 24.85 -28.16 43.54
C VAL A 9 24.29 -26.92 42.82
N GLY A 10 23.45 -26.14 43.49
CA GLY A 10 22.73 -25.05 42.80
C GLY A 10 22.13 -23.99 43.70
N GLY A 11 22.75 -23.64 44.83
CA GLY A 11 22.16 -22.70 45.79
C GLY A 11 22.81 -21.32 45.90
N ALA A 12 24.01 -21.10 45.35
CA ALA A 12 24.80 -19.91 45.68
C ALA A 12 25.33 -19.09 44.49
N LEU A 13 25.17 -19.57 43.25
CA LEU A 13 25.58 -18.83 42.04
C LEU A 13 24.42 -18.10 41.35
N GLU A 14 23.17 -18.42 41.67
CA GLU A 14 21.98 -17.78 41.06
C GLU A 14 21.82 -16.31 41.47
N GLY A 15 22.23 -15.93 42.68
CA GLY A 15 22.04 -14.57 43.19
C GLY A 15 22.98 -13.51 42.60
N ARG A 16 24.14 -13.90 42.04
CA ARG A 16 25.16 -12.93 41.58
C ARG A 16 25.19 -12.72 40.07
N PHE A 17 24.73 -13.70 39.29
CA PHE A 17 24.72 -13.63 37.82
C PHE A 17 23.32 -13.51 37.22
N GLY A 18 22.26 -13.70 38.00
CA GLY A 18 20.87 -13.59 37.53
C GLY A 18 20.55 -12.25 36.84
N PRO A 19 20.89 -11.08 37.42
CA PRO A 19 20.58 -9.78 36.81
C PRO A 19 21.33 -9.55 35.49
N ASP A 20 22.61 -9.94 35.43
CA ASP A 20 23.46 -9.71 34.24
C ASP A 20 23.09 -10.64 33.08
N VAL A 21 22.75 -11.90 33.37
CA VAL A 21 22.27 -12.85 32.35
C VAL A 21 20.88 -12.41 31.84
N GLN A 22 19.99 -11.97 32.73
CA GLN A 22 18.69 -11.45 32.31
C GLN A 22 18.85 -10.16 31.49
N ALA A 23 19.76 -9.26 31.85
CA ALA A 23 20.07 -8.06 31.08
C ALA A 23 20.66 -8.41 29.70
N ALA A 24 21.58 -9.36 29.62
CA ALA A 24 22.18 -9.81 28.36
C ALA A 24 21.15 -10.49 27.45
N VAL A 25 20.27 -11.34 28.00
CA VAL A 25 19.16 -11.97 27.25
C VAL A 25 18.17 -10.89 26.79
N ASN A 26 17.81 -9.95 27.66
CA ASN A 26 16.91 -8.85 27.31
C ASN A 26 17.51 -7.95 26.21
N GLN A 27 18.82 -7.66 26.28
CA GLN A 27 19.53 -6.90 25.25
C GLN A 27 19.57 -7.65 23.92
N HIS A 28 19.76 -8.97 23.94
CA HIS A 28 19.70 -9.79 22.73
C HIS A 28 18.30 -9.85 22.13
N THR A 29 17.24 -9.81 22.96
CA THR A 29 15.85 -9.76 22.48
C THR A 29 15.41 -8.39 21.95
N ARG A 30 16.25 -7.36 22.07
CA ARG A 30 16.00 -6.01 21.51
C ARG A 30 16.68 -5.80 20.15
N ILE A 31 17.34 -6.82 19.60
CA ILE A 31 17.96 -6.76 18.29
C ILE A 31 16.87 -6.81 17.20
N GLY A 32 16.96 -5.90 16.22
CA GLY A 32 16.01 -5.78 15.11
C GLY A 32 14.87 -4.80 15.38
N GLU A 33 13.88 -4.77 14.49
CA GLU A 33 12.78 -3.81 14.56
C GLU A 33 11.82 -4.11 15.73
N PRO A 34 11.28 -3.07 16.41
CA PRO A 34 10.37 -3.22 17.54
C PRO A 34 8.99 -3.76 17.14
N VAL A 35 8.57 -3.51 15.89
CA VAL A 35 7.38 -4.08 15.27
C VAL A 35 7.81 -4.75 13.97
N VAL A 36 7.34 -5.96 13.72
CA VAL A 36 7.48 -6.60 12.40
C VAL A 36 6.27 -6.22 11.57
N ALA A 37 6.50 -5.52 10.46
CA ALA A 37 5.48 -5.17 9.50
C ALA A 37 5.44 -6.19 8.36
N ASN A 38 4.28 -6.79 8.11
CA ASN A 38 4.05 -7.69 6.99
C ASN A 38 3.02 -7.05 6.04
N PRO A 39 3.48 -6.31 5.02
CA PRO A 39 2.61 -5.72 4.02
C PRO A 39 2.15 -6.79 3.02
N PHE A 40 0.86 -6.85 2.74
CA PHE A 40 0.27 -7.63 1.66
C PHE A 40 -0.51 -6.69 0.74
N VAL A 41 0.06 -6.44 -0.44
CA VAL A 41 -0.59 -5.63 -1.47
C VAL A 41 -1.55 -6.54 -2.21
N ARG A 42 -2.85 -6.24 -2.14
CA ARG A 42 -3.83 -7.03 -2.89
C ARG A 42 -3.57 -6.81 -4.39
N PRO A 43 -3.52 -7.87 -5.20
CA PRO A 43 -3.64 -7.70 -6.64
C PRO A 43 -4.91 -6.92 -6.93
N GLN A 44 -4.76 -5.77 -7.58
CA GLN A 44 -5.88 -4.94 -8.01
C GLN A 44 -5.98 -5.04 -9.52
N SER A 45 -7.19 -5.25 -10.01
CA SER A 45 -7.55 -4.93 -11.38
C SER A 45 -7.94 -3.45 -11.41
N GLY A 46 -7.55 -2.77 -12.48
CA GLY A 46 -7.62 -1.33 -12.58
C GLY A 46 -7.09 -0.88 -13.93
N ASP A 47 -7.37 0.37 -14.27
CA ASP A 47 -6.79 0.99 -15.45
C ASP A 47 -5.27 1.07 -15.27
N MET A 48 -4.52 0.97 -16.36
CA MET A 48 -3.06 0.95 -16.33
C MET A 48 -2.48 2.01 -17.24
N TRP A 49 -1.35 2.56 -16.85
CA TRP A 49 -0.53 3.43 -17.68
C TRP A 49 0.80 2.78 -17.97
N LEU A 50 1.20 2.77 -19.23
CA LEU A 50 2.56 2.42 -19.62
C LEU A 50 3.35 3.71 -19.93
N PRO A 51 4.26 4.14 -19.04
CA PRO A 51 4.99 5.40 -19.20
C PRO A 51 5.94 5.38 -20.39
N ASN A 52 6.01 6.49 -21.12
CA ASN A 52 6.93 6.75 -22.23
C ASN A 52 6.96 5.65 -23.30
N ALA A 53 5.83 4.98 -23.51
CA ALA A 53 5.73 3.88 -24.44
C ALA A 53 4.52 4.05 -25.37
N THR A 54 4.74 3.66 -26.62
CA THR A 54 3.72 3.44 -27.64
C THR A 54 3.76 1.95 -27.98
N LEU A 55 2.60 1.31 -28.08
CA LEU A 55 2.58 -0.11 -28.42
C LEU A 55 2.83 -0.32 -29.91
N LYS A 56 3.67 -1.30 -30.25
CA LYS A 56 3.75 -1.75 -31.65
C LYS A 56 2.52 -2.60 -31.98
N PRO A 57 2.15 -2.73 -33.26
CA PRO A 57 1.04 -3.60 -33.67
C PRO A 57 1.16 -5.03 -33.13
N ASP A 58 2.36 -5.60 -33.09
CA ASP A 58 2.61 -6.94 -32.54
C ASP A 58 2.36 -6.99 -31.03
N ASP A 59 2.64 -5.91 -30.29
CA ASP A 59 2.37 -5.83 -28.86
C ASP A 59 0.87 -5.78 -28.58
N VAL A 60 0.13 -5.01 -29.38
CA VAL A 60 -1.34 -4.94 -29.30
C VAL A 60 -1.95 -6.30 -29.61
N ALA A 61 -1.47 -6.99 -30.66
CA ALA A 61 -1.94 -8.32 -31.01
C ALA A 61 -1.65 -9.36 -29.92
N ASP A 62 -0.46 -9.30 -29.33
CA ASP A 62 0.00 -10.17 -28.24
C ASP A 62 -0.79 -9.94 -26.93
N LEU A 63 -1.16 -8.68 -26.62
CA LEU A 63 -2.06 -8.36 -25.51
C LEU A 63 -3.51 -8.76 -25.81
N ALA A 64 -4.00 -8.53 -27.03
CA ALA A 64 -5.35 -8.91 -27.45
C ALA A 64 -5.58 -10.43 -27.48
N ALA A 65 -4.51 -11.22 -27.68
CA ALA A 65 -4.54 -12.68 -27.58
C ALA A 65 -4.48 -13.20 -26.13
N THR A 66 -4.21 -12.32 -25.16
CA THR A 66 -4.18 -12.65 -23.73
C THR A 66 -5.57 -12.51 -23.14
N GLU A 67 -5.99 -13.50 -22.33
CA GLU A 67 -7.26 -13.44 -21.61
C GLU A 67 -7.36 -12.18 -20.72
N PRO A 68 -8.57 -11.62 -20.51
CA PRO A 68 -8.78 -10.36 -19.79
C PRO A 68 -7.94 -10.17 -18.52
N ASN A 69 -7.98 -11.15 -17.61
CA ASN A 69 -7.25 -11.08 -16.34
C ASN A 69 -5.72 -11.17 -16.51
N GLY A 70 -5.24 -11.78 -17.60
CA GLY A 70 -3.82 -11.88 -17.92
C GLY A 70 -3.24 -10.60 -18.53
N GLN A 71 -4.08 -9.71 -19.08
CA GLN A 71 -3.61 -8.46 -19.70
C GLN A 71 -2.95 -7.54 -18.68
N ALA A 72 -3.53 -7.37 -17.49
CA ALA A 72 -2.97 -6.52 -16.43
C ALA A 72 -1.59 -7.03 -15.96
N VAL A 73 -1.44 -8.35 -15.78
CA VAL A 73 -0.16 -8.98 -15.38
C VAL A 73 0.90 -8.73 -16.45
N LYS A 74 0.54 -8.89 -17.72
CA LYS A 74 1.45 -8.71 -18.85
C LYS A 74 1.85 -7.25 -19.06
N LEU A 75 0.92 -6.32 -18.83
CA LEU A 75 1.20 -4.89 -18.82
C LEU A 75 2.13 -4.52 -17.66
N ALA A 76 1.90 -5.05 -16.45
CA ALA A 76 2.80 -4.83 -15.31
C ALA A 76 4.23 -5.34 -15.60
N GLN A 77 4.37 -6.50 -16.25
CA GLN A 77 5.67 -7.04 -16.69
C GLN A 77 6.38 -6.14 -17.71
N ARG A 78 5.62 -5.32 -18.46
CA ARG A 78 6.14 -4.33 -19.41
C ARG A 78 6.44 -2.98 -18.74
N GLY A 79 6.21 -2.85 -17.43
CA GLY A 79 6.44 -1.63 -16.66
C GLY A 79 5.21 -0.73 -16.55
N ALA A 80 4.01 -1.22 -16.91
CA ALA A 80 2.80 -0.46 -16.69
C ALA A 80 2.47 -0.38 -15.20
N VAL A 81 1.98 0.78 -14.76
CA VAL A 81 1.55 1.04 -13.39
C VAL A 81 0.03 1.15 -13.39
N LEU A 82 -0.64 0.60 -12.37
CA LEU A 82 -2.09 0.80 -12.21
C LEU A 82 -2.34 2.28 -11.85
N PHE A 83 -3.31 2.90 -12.52
CA PHE A 83 -4.08 4.03 -11.98
C PHE A 83 -4.95 3.56 -10.81
N GLY A 84 -5.38 4.49 -9.98
CA GLY A 84 -6.23 4.20 -8.85
C GLY A 84 -5.47 3.94 -7.56
N ASP A 85 -6.23 4.05 -6.47
CA ASP A 85 -5.79 3.75 -5.13
C ASP A 85 -5.16 2.37 -4.97
N ARG A 86 -4.06 2.29 -4.22
CA ARG A 86 -3.48 1.02 -3.76
C ARG A 86 -4.07 0.65 -2.41
N LYS A 87 -4.52 -0.60 -2.29
CA LYS A 87 -4.97 -1.17 -1.02
C LYS A 87 -3.93 -2.16 -0.51
N MET A 88 -3.36 -1.85 0.65
CA MET A 88 -2.39 -2.68 1.35
C MET A 88 -2.97 -3.18 2.66
N GLU A 89 -2.97 -4.49 2.85
CA GLU A 89 -3.23 -5.10 4.14
C GLU A 89 -1.94 -5.14 4.93
N LEU A 90 -1.90 -4.42 6.03
CA LEU A 90 -0.72 -4.33 6.87
C LEU A 90 -0.95 -5.12 8.15
N THR A 91 -0.19 -6.19 8.35
CA THR A 91 -0.16 -6.93 9.61
C THR A 91 1.02 -6.48 10.43
N LEU A 92 0.75 -5.88 11.59
CA LEU A 92 1.76 -5.42 12.54
C LEU A 92 1.88 -6.44 13.67
N VAL A 93 3.11 -6.85 13.99
CA VAL A 93 3.39 -7.80 15.08
C VAL A 93 4.38 -7.21 16.07
N GLY A 94 4.02 -7.13 17.35
CA GLY A 94 4.93 -6.64 18.38
C GLY A 94 6.14 -7.57 18.57
N ASN A 95 7.35 -7.03 18.54
CA ASN A 95 8.60 -7.80 18.59
C ASN A 95 9.50 -7.42 19.79
N ARG A 96 8.93 -6.77 20.80
CA ARG A 96 9.63 -6.45 22.06
C ARG A 96 9.06 -7.24 23.24
N PRO A 97 9.86 -7.52 24.29
CA PRO A 97 9.35 -8.07 25.54
C PRO A 97 8.37 -7.11 26.23
N ASP A 98 8.71 -5.82 26.20
CA ASP A 98 7.85 -4.74 26.68
C ASP A 98 6.87 -4.31 25.58
N GLN A 99 5.79 -3.64 25.99
CA GLN A 99 4.79 -3.13 25.07
C GLN A 99 5.37 -1.99 24.21
N VAL A 100 5.02 -1.97 22.93
CA VAL A 100 5.38 -0.90 21.99
C VAL A 100 4.14 -0.20 21.47
N ARG A 101 4.30 1.06 21.04
CA ARG A 101 3.21 1.88 20.50
C ARG A 101 3.58 2.39 19.12
N VAL A 102 2.77 2.08 18.11
CA VAL A 102 2.82 2.77 16.83
C VAL A 102 2.07 4.08 16.98
N VAL A 103 2.77 5.18 16.74
CA VAL A 103 2.29 6.55 16.97
C VAL A 103 2.24 7.39 15.70
N ASP A 104 2.74 6.87 14.58
CA ASP A 104 2.59 7.51 13.27
C ASP A 104 2.83 6.50 12.14
N ILE A 105 2.18 6.72 11.00
CA ILE A 105 2.48 6.09 9.72
C ILE A 105 2.31 7.17 8.65
N ARG A 106 3.39 7.44 7.91
CA ARG A 106 3.42 8.47 6.87
C ARG A 106 4.17 7.96 5.63
N PRO A 107 3.96 8.55 4.46
CA PRO A 107 4.66 8.14 3.26
C PRO A 107 6.06 8.78 3.21
N GLU A 108 7.04 8.03 2.71
CA GLU A 108 8.32 8.55 2.25
C GLU A 108 8.36 8.39 0.74
N SER A 109 8.04 9.47 0.02
CA SER A 109 7.75 9.42 -1.42
C SER A 109 8.71 10.26 -2.24
N THR A 110 9.01 9.76 -3.44
CA THR A 110 9.55 10.54 -4.56
C THR A 110 8.51 10.58 -5.66
N CYS A 111 7.97 11.76 -5.94
CA CYS A 111 6.92 11.95 -6.93
C CYS A 111 7.39 12.77 -8.11
N SER A 112 6.96 12.39 -9.31
CA SER A 112 7.14 13.15 -10.54
C SER A 112 5.79 13.50 -11.14
N ASP A 113 5.79 14.49 -12.04
CA ASP A 113 4.64 14.69 -12.90
C ASP A 113 4.43 13.47 -13.80
N PHE A 114 3.18 13.33 -14.22
CA PHE A 114 2.81 12.37 -15.24
C PHE A 114 3.24 12.89 -16.62
N GLY A 115 3.71 12.00 -17.48
CA GLY A 115 4.15 12.33 -18.83
C GLY A 115 3.45 11.47 -19.88
N ASP A 116 4.00 11.49 -21.09
CA ASP A 116 3.50 10.73 -22.23
C ASP A 116 3.42 9.23 -21.93
N GLY A 117 2.48 8.54 -22.57
CA GLY A 117 2.41 7.10 -22.53
C GLY A 117 1.12 6.54 -23.10
N THR A 118 0.89 5.26 -22.82
CA THR A 118 -0.30 4.54 -23.28
C THR A 118 -1.23 4.23 -22.11
N LEU A 119 -2.50 4.63 -22.20
CA LEU A 119 -3.53 4.29 -21.22
C LEU A 119 -4.24 2.97 -21.61
N PHE A 120 -4.50 2.13 -20.62
CA PHE A 120 -5.25 0.89 -20.75
C PHE A 120 -6.42 0.90 -19.79
N GLN A 121 -7.65 0.94 -20.32
CA GLN A 121 -8.86 0.82 -19.53
C GLN A 121 -9.23 -0.66 -19.46
N LEU A 122 -9.19 -1.26 -18.26
CA LEU A 122 -9.30 -2.72 -18.10
C LEU A 122 -10.50 -3.18 -17.28
N VAL A 123 -11.10 -2.30 -16.49
CA VAL A 123 -12.21 -2.66 -15.60
C VAL A 123 -13.36 -1.66 -15.72
N PRO A 124 -14.62 -2.09 -15.58
CA PRO A 124 -15.71 -1.16 -15.35
C PRO A 124 -15.50 -0.44 -14.01
N HIS A 125 -15.79 0.87 -13.98
CA HIS A 125 -15.77 1.63 -12.74
C HIS A 125 -16.82 1.07 -11.76
N GLY A 126 -16.40 0.40 -10.68
CA GLY A 126 -17.31 0.10 -9.59
C GLY A 126 -16.92 -1.02 -8.64
N GLY A 127 -17.34 -0.85 -7.38
CA GLY A 127 -17.53 -1.93 -6.41
C GLY A 127 -16.60 -1.86 -5.19
N GLY A 128 -16.94 -1.01 -4.21
CA GLY A 128 -16.31 -1.04 -2.89
C GLY A 128 -16.88 -2.16 -2.03
N VAL A 129 -16.04 -3.07 -1.53
CA VAL A 129 -16.41 -3.98 -0.43
C VAL A 129 -16.17 -3.24 0.89
N PRO A 130 -17.09 -3.25 1.87
CA PRO A 130 -16.84 -2.69 3.20
C PRO A 130 -15.81 -3.54 3.97
N SER A 131 -14.93 -2.92 4.74
CA SER A 131 -13.87 -3.59 5.50
C SER A 131 -13.52 -2.82 6.77
N THR A 132 -12.80 -3.52 7.63
CA THR A 132 -12.19 -3.15 8.91
C THR A 132 -11.39 -1.83 8.89
N GLU A 133 -11.03 -1.33 10.07
CA GLU A 133 -10.33 -0.06 10.33
C GLU A 133 -9.37 0.34 9.19
N ARG A 134 -9.76 1.38 8.46
CA ARG A 134 -9.06 1.84 7.26
C ARG A 134 -8.31 3.12 7.55
N LEU A 135 -7.08 3.18 7.05
CA LEU A 135 -6.27 4.39 7.01
C LEU A 135 -6.18 4.87 5.56
N PHE A 136 -6.26 6.17 5.34
CA PHE A 136 -5.95 6.78 4.04
C PHE A 136 -4.67 7.58 4.16
N ILE A 137 -3.81 7.46 3.17
CA ILE A 137 -2.55 8.22 3.09
C ILE A 137 -2.44 8.78 1.67
N ASN A 138 -2.35 10.11 1.57
CA ASN A 138 -1.95 10.76 0.33
C ASN A 138 -0.43 10.64 0.21
N VAL A 139 0.04 9.90 -0.80
CA VAL A 139 1.47 9.64 -0.98
C VAL A 139 2.21 10.80 -1.66
N GLU A 140 1.52 11.83 -2.14
CA GLU A 140 2.17 12.99 -2.77
C GLU A 140 2.82 13.95 -1.78
N ASP A 141 2.29 14.03 -0.56
CA ASP A 141 2.84 14.84 0.52
C ASP A 141 3.58 13.94 1.50
N PRO A 142 4.92 14.02 1.60
CA PRO A 142 5.72 13.21 2.53
C PRO A 142 5.41 13.48 4.01
N ASN A 143 4.65 14.54 4.32
CA ASN A 143 4.17 14.85 5.66
C ASN A 143 2.68 14.59 5.84
N ALA A 144 2.00 13.97 4.86
CA ALA A 144 0.59 13.63 4.97
C ALA A 144 0.37 12.70 6.16
N PRO A 145 -0.49 13.07 7.13
CA PRO A 145 -0.83 12.17 8.21
C PRO A 145 -1.70 11.02 7.69
N ALA A 146 -1.59 9.84 8.29
CA ALA A 146 -2.59 8.80 8.10
C ALA A 146 -3.95 9.26 8.63
N MET A 147 -4.94 9.30 7.75
CA MET A 147 -6.30 9.72 8.07
C MET A 147 -7.15 8.51 8.44
N GLY A 148 -7.88 8.57 9.55
CA GLY A 148 -8.81 7.52 9.92
C GLY A 148 -10.06 7.55 9.05
N PHE A 149 -10.60 6.39 8.69
CA PHE A 149 -11.91 6.28 8.07
C PHE A 149 -13.03 6.67 9.03
N ASP A 150 -13.84 7.63 8.61
CA ASP A 150 -15.10 7.97 9.26
C ASP A 150 -16.27 7.49 8.37
N PRO A 151 -17.00 6.43 8.78
CA PRO A 151 -18.13 5.92 7.99
C PRO A 151 -19.24 6.96 7.81
N ASP A 152 -19.34 7.97 8.67
CA ASP A 152 -20.33 9.03 8.54
C ASP A 152 -19.99 9.99 7.38
N VAL A 153 -18.73 10.03 6.94
CA VAL A 153 -18.31 10.80 5.75
C VAL A 153 -18.80 10.13 4.47
N LEU A 154 -18.82 8.79 4.40
CA LEU A 154 -19.33 8.04 3.24
C LEU A 154 -20.85 8.12 3.08
N ASN A 155 -21.59 8.30 4.18
CA ASN A 155 -23.05 8.32 4.14
C ASN A 155 -23.63 9.66 3.66
N LYS A 156 -22.78 10.64 3.32
CA LYS A 156 -23.24 11.88 2.70
C LYS A 156 -23.60 11.62 1.23
N PRO A 157 -24.82 12.00 0.79
CA PRO A 157 -25.22 11.83 -0.61
C PRO A 157 -24.29 12.64 -1.51
N GLY A 158 -23.50 11.92 -2.30
CA GLY A 158 -22.36 12.44 -3.07
C GLY A 158 -21.51 11.36 -3.75
N GLY A 159 -21.67 10.08 -3.34
CA GLY A 159 -21.11 8.92 -4.03
C GLY A 159 -19.80 8.42 -3.43
N ALA A 160 -19.50 7.14 -3.68
CA ALA A 160 -18.27 6.47 -3.26
C ALA A 160 -16.98 7.10 -3.85
N ASP A 161 -17.15 7.99 -4.82
CA ASP A 161 -16.09 8.63 -5.61
C ASP A 161 -15.69 10.02 -5.06
N GLY A 162 -16.21 10.41 -3.89
CA GLY A 162 -16.11 11.79 -3.37
C GLY A 162 -15.80 11.92 -1.88
N VAL A 163 -15.13 10.92 -1.27
CA VAL A 163 -14.63 11.10 0.10
C VAL A 163 -13.56 12.18 0.07
N ASP A 164 -13.95 13.37 0.50
CA ASP A 164 -13.03 14.47 0.73
C ASP A 164 -12.12 14.12 1.92
N LEU A 165 -10.98 13.50 1.62
CA LEU A 165 -9.98 13.08 2.62
C LEU A 165 -9.45 14.27 3.43
N SER A 166 -9.55 15.50 2.91
CA SER A 166 -9.21 16.71 3.67
C SER A 166 -10.10 16.92 4.90
N LYS A 167 -11.27 16.26 4.94
CA LYS A 167 -12.20 16.29 6.07
C LYS A 167 -12.03 15.12 7.04
N GLY A 168 -11.13 14.18 6.76
CA GLY A 168 -10.79 13.13 7.72
C GLY A 168 -10.14 13.71 8.98
N THR A 169 -10.12 12.95 10.07
CA THR A 169 -9.31 13.29 11.24
C THR A 169 -8.01 12.48 11.18
N PRO A 170 -6.82 13.09 11.39
CA PRO A 170 -5.57 12.35 11.53
C PRO A 170 -5.71 11.27 12.60
N TYR A 171 -5.45 10.02 12.21
CA TYR A 171 -5.66 8.85 13.05
C TYR A 171 -4.84 8.93 14.33
N PHE A 172 -3.55 9.24 14.19
CA PHE A 172 -2.59 9.18 15.29
C PHE A 172 -2.59 10.40 16.22
N ASN A 173 -3.37 11.45 15.92
CA ASN A 173 -3.53 12.58 16.84
C ASN A 173 -4.23 12.17 18.14
N ASN A 174 -5.16 11.21 18.05
CA ASN A 174 -5.99 10.78 19.19
C ASN A 174 -5.88 9.28 19.46
N LYS A 175 -5.22 8.52 18.59
CA LYS A 175 -5.08 7.06 18.69
C LYS A 175 -3.61 6.65 18.60
N SER A 176 -3.31 5.48 19.11
CA SER A 176 -2.04 4.78 18.91
C SER A 176 -2.33 3.29 18.88
N ILE A 177 -1.59 2.53 18.07
CA ILE A 177 -1.71 1.07 18.07
C ILE A 177 -0.72 0.53 19.07
N THR A 178 -1.21 -0.21 20.05
CA THR A 178 -0.37 -0.70 21.14
C THR A 178 -0.26 -2.21 21.05
N LEU A 179 0.98 -2.74 20.99
CA LEU A 179 1.24 -4.14 20.72
C LEU A 179 2.11 -4.75 21.84
N LYS A 180 1.66 -5.86 22.41
CA LYS A 180 2.50 -6.77 23.20
C LYS A 180 3.33 -7.65 22.27
N ARG A 181 4.27 -8.39 22.85
CA ARG A 181 5.04 -9.41 22.13
C ARG A 181 4.10 -10.41 21.43
N ASN A 182 4.30 -10.60 20.13
CA ASN A 182 3.53 -11.47 19.25
C ASN A 182 2.04 -11.11 19.11
N GLU A 183 1.60 -9.98 19.68
CA GLU A 183 0.27 -9.45 19.42
C GLU A 183 0.21 -8.93 17.98
N GLN A 184 -0.89 -9.22 17.30
CA GLN A 184 -1.10 -8.84 15.91
C GLN A 184 -2.19 -7.77 15.82
N GLN A 185 -1.95 -6.77 14.99
CA GLN A 185 -2.98 -5.83 14.55
C GLN A 185 -3.02 -5.82 13.02
N PHE A 186 -4.23 -5.83 12.47
CA PHE A 186 -4.47 -5.75 11.04
C PHE A 186 -4.99 -4.35 10.70
N LEU A 187 -4.44 -3.76 9.65
CA LEU A 187 -4.87 -2.47 9.11
C LEU A 187 -5.12 -2.63 7.61
N LEU A 188 -6.13 -1.95 7.09
CA LEU A 188 -6.23 -1.71 5.66
C LEU A 188 -5.74 -0.28 5.39
N VAL A 189 -4.64 -0.15 4.67
CA VAL A 189 -4.07 1.13 4.27
C VAL A 189 -4.43 1.38 2.80
N GLU A 190 -5.19 2.44 2.56
CA GLU A 190 -5.54 2.94 1.24
C GLU A 190 -4.60 4.10 0.90
N LEU A 191 -3.84 3.91 -0.17
CA LEU A 191 -2.76 4.78 -0.59
C LEU A 191 -3.22 5.47 -1.86
N ARG A 192 -3.16 6.79 -1.89
CA ARG A 192 -3.68 7.60 -3.01
C ARG A 192 -2.63 8.57 -3.51
N SER A 193 -2.67 8.80 -4.82
CA SER A 193 -1.98 9.91 -5.49
C SER A 193 -3.03 10.68 -6.27
N GLU A 194 -3.11 12.00 -6.15
CA GLU A 194 -4.18 12.78 -6.78
C GLU A 194 -3.84 13.16 -8.22
N THR A 195 -2.59 13.55 -8.47
CA THR A 195 -2.10 14.18 -9.70
C THR A 195 -0.72 13.70 -10.15
N LYS A 196 0.03 12.98 -9.31
CA LYS A 196 1.42 12.58 -9.56
C LYS A 196 1.60 11.09 -9.68
N TRP A 197 2.72 10.71 -10.29
CA TRP A 197 3.25 9.36 -10.18
C TRP A 197 4.28 9.34 -9.05
N CYS A 198 4.10 8.47 -8.08
CA CYS A 198 4.97 8.38 -6.90
C CYS A 198 5.57 6.99 -6.75
N SER A 199 6.86 6.95 -6.43
CA SER A 199 7.55 5.79 -5.84
C SER A 199 7.71 6.05 -4.35
N PHE A 200 7.26 5.14 -3.49
CA PHE A 200 7.21 5.40 -2.05
C PHE A 200 7.40 4.16 -1.18
N ASP A 201 7.82 4.40 0.06
CA ASP A 201 7.66 3.50 1.20
C ASP A 201 6.71 4.14 2.23
N LEU A 202 6.23 3.36 3.20
CA LEU A 202 5.65 3.90 4.42
C LEU A 202 6.68 3.84 5.53
N VAL A 203 6.81 4.96 6.24
CA VAL A 203 7.62 5.04 7.46
C VAL A 203 6.69 5.03 8.65
N MET A 204 6.91 4.07 9.53
CA MET A 204 6.18 3.89 10.78
C MET A 204 7.04 4.39 11.94
N THR A 205 6.47 5.25 12.79
CA THR A 205 7.12 5.66 14.04
C THR A 205 6.63 4.80 15.19
N VAL A 206 7.56 4.11 15.85
CA VAL A 206 7.31 3.24 16.99
C VAL A 206 7.96 3.82 18.24
N GLU A 207 7.18 3.92 19.32
CA GLU A 207 7.61 4.33 20.65
C GLU A 207 7.72 3.10 21.56
N GLU A 208 8.91 2.86 22.12
CA GLU A 208 9.16 1.81 23.10
C GLU A 208 8.76 2.26 24.53
N ALA A 209 8.68 1.33 25.48
CA ALA A 209 8.25 1.61 26.87
C ALA A 209 9.15 2.62 27.62
N ASN A 210 10.40 2.82 27.18
CA ASN A 210 11.32 3.84 27.71
C ASN A 210 11.08 5.25 27.13
N GLY A 211 10.11 5.41 26.22
CA GLY A 211 9.81 6.65 25.50
C GLY A 211 10.70 6.93 24.30
N GLU A 212 11.62 6.02 23.96
CA GLU A 212 12.45 6.12 22.75
C GLU A 212 11.60 5.92 21.50
N ARG A 213 11.83 6.74 20.47
CA ARG A 213 11.13 6.67 19.19
C ARG A 213 12.06 6.21 18.10
N MET A 214 11.58 5.29 17.29
CA MET A 214 12.28 4.75 16.14
C MET A 214 11.39 4.85 14.90
N GLU A 215 12.00 5.24 13.78
CA GLU A 215 11.37 5.15 12.48
C GLU A 215 11.79 3.83 11.82
N GLN A 216 10.83 3.11 11.23
CA GLN A 216 11.08 1.90 10.46
C GLN A 216 10.28 1.92 9.16
N ARG A 217 10.90 1.43 8.09
CA ARG A 217 10.27 1.27 6.78
C ARG A 217 9.38 0.04 6.77
N VAL A 218 8.21 0.15 6.14
CA VAL A 218 7.21 -0.93 6.11
C VAL A 218 7.52 -1.92 4.99
N LEU A 219 7.93 -1.44 3.82
CA LEU A 219 8.29 -2.27 2.67
C LEU A 219 9.79 -2.61 2.70
N GLY A 220 10.61 -1.69 3.19
CA GLY A 220 12.05 -1.84 3.27
C GLY A 220 12.76 -1.33 2.02
N GLU A 221 14.07 -1.12 2.14
CA GLU A 221 14.91 -0.57 1.06
C GLU A 221 14.86 -1.45 -0.21
N GLY A 222 14.58 -0.81 -1.36
CA GLY A 222 14.51 -1.48 -2.66
C GLY A 222 13.18 -2.18 -2.95
N ASN A 223 12.20 -2.11 -2.04
CA ASN A 223 10.85 -2.66 -2.22
C ASN A 223 9.79 -1.56 -2.35
N GLU A 224 10.18 -0.35 -2.75
CA GLU A 224 9.28 0.78 -2.90
C GLU A 224 8.14 0.44 -3.87
N MET A 225 6.94 0.93 -3.57
CA MET A 225 5.77 0.77 -4.43
C MET A 225 5.59 1.97 -5.34
N THR A 226 5.05 1.71 -6.53
CA THR A 226 4.65 2.77 -7.46
C THR A 226 3.14 2.89 -7.56
N ILE A 227 2.65 4.13 -7.51
CA ILE A 227 1.24 4.47 -7.70
C ILE A 227 1.10 5.65 -8.67
N ALA A 228 0.20 5.49 -9.63
CA ALA A 228 -0.23 6.55 -10.54
C ALA A 228 -1.42 7.32 -9.91
N PRO A 229 -1.86 8.44 -10.49
CA PRO A 229 -3.03 9.16 -10.02
C PRO A 229 -4.25 8.24 -9.82
N ASP A 230 -5.11 8.57 -8.86
CA ASP A 230 -6.30 7.77 -8.55
C ASP A 230 -7.22 7.68 -9.76
N ILE A 231 -7.35 8.80 -10.47
CA ILE A 231 -8.32 8.96 -11.53
C ILE A 231 -7.64 9.53 -12.77
N TRP A 232 -7.65 8.77 -13.87
CA TRP A 232 -7.01 9.20 -15.12
C TRP A 232 -7.69 10.43 -15.75
N TRP A 233 -9.01 10.60 -15.62
CA TRP A 233 -9.69 11.77 -16.20
C TRP A 233 -9.38 13.08 -15.46
N MET A 234 -8.93 13.02 -14.20
CA MET A 234 -8.42 14.20 -13.48
C MET A 234 -7.08 14.68 -14.02
N VAL A 235 -6.38 13.81 -14.74
CA VAL A 235 -5.13 14.12 -15.40
C VAL A 235 -5.24 14.04 -16.92
N GLU A 236 -6.42 13.83 -17.52
CA GLU A 236 -6.58 13.63 -18.97
C GLU A 236 -6.00 14.79 -19.78
N ASP A 237 -6.25 16.03 -19.37
CA ASP A 237 -5.67 17.22 -20.00
C ASP A 237 -4.12 17.29 -19.91
N ARG A 238 -3.53 16.54 -18.98
CA ARG A 238 -2.08 16.43 -18.73
C ARG A 238 -1.50 15.13 -19.28
N LEU A 239 -2.34 14.13 -19.51
CA LEU A 239 -2.03 12.90 -20.19
C LEU A 239 -1.95 13.23 -21.67
N ASP A 240 -0.76 13.54 -22.17
CA ASP A 240 -0.48 13.40 -23.60
C ASP A 240 -0.42 11.90 -23.93
N THR A 241 -1.56 11.24 -23.76
CA THR A 241 -1.74 9.85 -24.10
C THR A 241 -1.70 9.78 -25.60
N THR A 242 -0.53 9.41 -26.11
CA THR A 242 -0.35 9.17 -27.54
C THR A 242 -1.36 8.14 -28.02
N GLU A 243 -1.69 7.16 -27.15
CA GLU A 243 -2.64 6.09 -27.43
C GLU A 243 -3.43 5.71 -26.17
N SER A 244 -4.66 5.22 -26.37
CA SER A 244 -5.49 4.65 -25.32
C SER A 244 -6.18 3.40 -25.84
N TYR A 245 -6.23 2.34 -25.03
CA TYR A 245 -6.83 1.06 -25.38
C TYR A 245 -7.83 0.62 -24.29
N MET A 246 -8.91 -0.04 -24.70
CA MET A 246 -9.83 -0.75 -23.81
C MET A 246 -9.62 -2.25 -23.94
N GLY A 247 -9.62 -2.96 -22.82
CA GLY A 247 -9.43 -4.40 -22.72
C GLY A 247 -10.04 -4.95 -21.44
N GLY A 248 -9.53 -6.08 -20.96
CA GLY A 248 -9.94 -6.65 -19.68
C GLY A 248 -11.44 -6.97 -19.61
N GLU A 249 -12.08 -6.56 -18.51
CA GLU A 249 -13.51 -6.77 -18.27
C GLU A 249 -14.40 -5.86 -19.14
N LEU A 250 -13.86 -4.74 -19.63
CA LEU A 250 -14.59 -3.82 -20.52
C LEU A 250 -14.78 -4.41 -21.91
N CYS A 251 -13.80 -5.17 -22.39
CA CYS A 251 -13.74 -5.67 -23.76
C CYS A 251 -13.02 -7.02 -23.84
N ASP A 252 -13.67 -8.01 -24.48
CA ASP A 252 -13.10 -9.34 -24.73
C ASP A 252 -11.78 -9.31 -25.52
N ARG A 253 -11.50 -8.20 -26.22
CA ARG A 253 -10.25 -7.96 -26.95
C ARG A 253 -9.74 -6.56 -26.69
N LEU A 254 -8.42 -6.44 -26.64
CA LEU A 254 -7.77 -5.13 -26.59
C LEU A 254 -8.03 -4.38 -27.92
N GLN A 255 -8.58 -3.17 -27.83
CA GLN A 255 -8.82 -2.29 -28.98
C GLN A 255 -8.62 -0.83 -28.60
N ALA A 256 -8.34 0.03 -29.58
CA ALA A 256 -8.20 1.46 -29.33
C ALA A 256 -9.51 2.06 -28.79
N VAL A 257 -9.41 2.97 -27.81
CA VAL A 257 -10.56 3.72 -27.29
C VAL A 257 -11.07 4.64 -28.42
N PRO A 258 -12.37 4.59 -28.77
CA PRO A 258 -12.94 5.50 -29.74
C PRO A 258 -12.90 6.94 -29.22
N ARG A 259 -12.56 7.89 -30.09
CA ARG A 259 -12.67 9.33 -29.82
C ARG A 259 -13.95 9.89 -30.44
N ASP A 260 -14.60 10.82 -29.74
CA ASP A 260 -15.76 11.53 -30.28
C ASP A 260 -15.37 12.59 -31.33
N GLU A 261 -16.33 13.38 -31.79
CA GLU A 261 -16.09 14.46 -32.76
C GLU A 261 -15.21 15.61 -32.23
N ASN A 262 -15.08 15.73 -30.90
CA ASN A 262 -14.21 16.69 -30.24
C ASN A 262 -12.83 16.12 -29.92
N GLY A 263 -12.62 14.82 -30.18
CA GLY A 263 -11.37 14.12 -29.85
C GLY A 263 -11.34 13.56 -28.42
N GLU A 264 -12.43 13.65 -27.66
CA GLU A 264 -12.53 13.16 -26.29
C GLU A 264 -12.68 11.63 -26.26
N LEU A 265 -12.10 10.97 -25.25
CA LEU A 265 -12.17 9.52 -25.11
C LEU A 265 -13.58 9.07 -24.72
N THR A 266 -14.18 8.18 -25.53
CA THR A 266 -15.51 7.61 -25.25
C THR A 266 -15.39 6.17 -24.77
N ALA A 267 -15.15 6.02 -23.47
CA ALA A 267 -15.10 4.72 -22.81
C ALA A 267 -16.50 4.10 -22.68
N LYS A 268 -16.95 3.37 -23.72
CA LYS A 268 -18.14 2.52 -23.64
C LYS A 268 -17.69 1.05 -23.63
N PRO A 269 -18.26 0.21 -22.74
CA PRO A 269 -18.03 -1.23 -22.80
C PRO A 269 -18.29 -1.79 -24.20
N CYS A 270 -17.55 -2.81 -24.59
CA CYS A 270 -17.55 -3.34 -25.97
C CYS A 270 -18.70 -4.27 -26.33
N TYR A 271 -19.66 -4.47 -25.41
CA TYR A 271 -20.75 -5.45 -25.53
C TYR A 271 -22.02 -4.88 -26.16
#